data_AF-G1V921-F1
#
_entry.id   AF-G1V921-F1
#
_cell.length_a   1.000
_cell.length_b   1.000
_cell.length_c   1.000
_cell.angle_alpha   90.00
_cell.angle_beta   90.00
_cell.angle_gamma   90.00
#
_symmetry.space_group_name_H-M   'P 1'
#
loop_
_entity.id
_entity.type
_entity.pdbx_description
1 polymer ?
#
loop_
_entity_poly.entity_id
_entity_poly.type
_entity_poly.pdbx_seq_one_letter_code
_entity_poly.pdbx_strand_id
1 'polypeptide(L)'
;GTDGETAKEAVAALADKSGDWYGCVFADEGLTVEDHLDVAAFVEASAKARIYGVTVTDSRALDAGYAEDAASKLKELARKRTIVAYSRNPYAIVSALGRAFTVNFSANRSTITLKFKQLPGVAAEGLTETQAKALEAKRCNVFAAYDNETAIFQEGVMSGPAYFDEIHGLDWLQNAIQSETWNLLYQSKTKIPQTDAGANQIITCIEAVLGEAVNNGLVAPGTWNADGFGLLERGDYLDKGYYVYTTPVAEQAQSEREQRKCPPIQIAAKLAGAIHFVDVQIDVNR
;
A
#
# COMPACT_ATOMS: atom_id res chain seq x y z
N GLY A 1 -19.98 -34.59 10.85
CA GLY A 1 -19.15 -33.48 11.30
C GLY A 1 -18.60 -32.86 10.06
N THR A 2 -18.86 -31.58 9.84
CA THR A 2 -18.14 -30.82 8.82
C THR A 2 -16.74 -30.57 9.37
N ASP A 3 -15.71 -30.80 8.55
CA ASP A 3 -14.36 -30.33 8.87
C ASP A 3 -14.41 -28.80 9.02
N GLY A 4 -13.53 -28.26 9.88
CA GLY A 4 -13.41 -26.81 10.05
C GLY A 4 -13.00 -26.14 8.73
N GLU A 5 -13.50 -24.93 8.48
CA GLU A 5 -13.07 -24.15 7.31
C GLU A 5 -11.58 -23.78 7.42
N THR A 6 -10.89 -23.76 6.29
CA THR A 6 -9.50 -23.28 6.20
C THR A 6 -9.44 -21.75 6.36
N ALA A 7 -8.25 -21.24 6.71
CA ALA A 7 -8.01 -19.80 6.82
C ALA A 7 -8.40 -19.04 5.53
N LYS A 8 -8.02 -19.58 4.38
CA LYS A 8 -8.37 -19.01 3.07
C LYS A 8 -9.88 -18.99 2.84
N GLU A 9 -10.58 -20.06 3.17
CA GLU A 9 -12.04 -20.13 3.03
C GLU A 9 -12.74 -19.09 3.91
N ALA A 10 -12.28 -18.91 5.16
CA ALA A 10 -12.81 -17.88 6.05
C ALA A 10 -12.63 -16.47 5.46
N VAL A 11 -11.45 -16.14 4.94
CA VAL A 11 -11.18 -14.83 4.33
C VAL A 11 -11.98 -14.63 3.04
N ALA A 12 -12.14 -15.69 2.23
CA ALA A 12 -12.96 -15.65 1.03
C ALA A 12 -14.44 -15.42 1.37
N ALA A 13 -14.97 -16.10 2.39
CA ALA A 13 -16.33 -15.91 2.86
C ALA A 13 -16.58 -14.49 3.39
N LEU A 14 -15.62 -13.92 4.12
CA LEU A 14 -15.69 -12.52 4.58
C LEU A 14 -15.62 -11.53 3.41
N ALA A 15 -14.79 -11.79 2.41
CA ALA A 15 -14.65 -10.95 1.22
C ALA A 15 -15.92 -10.97 0.34
N ASP A 16 -16.61 -12.11 0.26
CA ASP A 16 -17.90 -12.26 -0.42
C ASP A 16 -19.02 -11.54 0.34
N LYS A 17 -19.04 -11.66 1.67
CA LYS A 17 -20.06 -11.04 2.52
C LYS A 17 -19.99 -9.52 2.55
N SER A 18 -18.79 -8.95 2.60
CA SER A 18 -18.60 -7.49 2.60
C SER A 18 -17.23 -7.09 2.06
N GLY A 19 -17.20 -5.94 1.40
CA GLY A 19 -15.96 -5.28 1.01
C GLY A 19 -15.60 -4.10 1.91
N ASP A 20 -16.24 -3.93 3.06
CA ASP A 20 -16.06 -2.78 3.97
C ASP A 20 -14.91 -2.98 4.97
N TRP A 21 -13.95 -3.85 4.62
CA TRP A 21 -12.76 -4.10 5.41
C TRP A 21 -11.53 -4.06 4.50
N TYR A 22 -10.45 -3.50 5.03
CA TYR A 22 -9.22 -3.28 4.29
C TYR A 22 -8.10 -4.24 4.70
N GLY A 23 -7.95 -4.52 6.00
CA GLY A 23 -6.90 -5.40 6.50
C GLY A 23 -7.45 -6.60 7.26
N CYS A 24 -6.73 -7.71 7.21
CA CYS A 24 -7.00 -8.89 8.05
C CYS A 24 -5.71 -9.46 8.67
N VAL A 25 -5.88 -10.08 9.84
CA VAL A 25 -4.90 -10.86 10.58
C VAL A 25 -5.67 -12.00 11.26
N PHE A 26 -5.05 -13.16 11.42
CA PHE A 26 -5.64 -14.26 12.19
C PHE A 26 -5.21 -14.22 13.64
N ALA A 27 -6.17 -14.50 14.53
CA ALA A 27 -5.89 -14.71 15.94
C ALA A 27 -5.40 -16.14 16.25
N ASP A 28 -5.57 -17.08 15.31
CA ASP A 28 -5.17 -18.48 15.49
C ASP A 28 -3.65 -18.62 15.40
N GLU A 29 -3.02 -19.09 16.47
CA GLU A 29 -1.57 -19.34 16.53
C GLU A 29 -1.18 -20.69 15.89
N GLY A 30 -2.16 -21.53 15.56
CA GLY A 30 -1.96 -22.84 14.93
C GLY A 30 -1.79 -22.82 13.41
N LEU A 31 -1.85 -21.64 12.79
CA LEU A 31 -1.68 -21.49 11.35
C LEU A 31 -0.29 -21.91 10.92
N THR A 32 -0.24 -22.76 9.90
CA THR A 32 1.00 -23.14 9.26
C THR A 32 1.50 -22.03 8.33
N VAL A 33 2.78 -22.10 7.96
CA VAL A 33 3.33 -21.21 6.93
C VAL A 33 2.52 -21.30 5.63
N GLU A 34 2.02 -22.48 5.28
CA GLU A 34 1.25 -22.67 4.05
C GLU A 34 -0.15 -22.04 4.14
N ASP A 35 -0.78 -22.03 5.31
CA ASP A 35 -2.04 -21.30 5.50
C ASP A 35 -1.86 -19.79 5.27
N HIS A 36 -0.75 -19.22 5.73
CA HIS A 36 -0.42 -17.81 5.47
C HIS A 36 -0.20 -17.54 3.97
N LEU A 37 0.46 -18.44 3.25
CA LEU A 37 0.70 -18.32 1.82
C LEU A 37 -0.61 -18.39 1.01
N ASP A 38 -1.52 -19.29 1.39
CA ASP A 38 -2.83 -19.45 0.78
C ASP A 38 -3.71 -18.19 0.97
N VAL A 39 -3.73 -17.63 2.18
CA VAL A 39 -4.43 -16.37 2.46
C VAL A 39 -3.80 -15.21 1.69
N ALA A 40 -2.46 -15.10 1.69
CA ALA A 40 -1.76 -14.07 0.94
C ALA A 40 -2.05 -14.17 -0.56
N ALA A 41 -2.18 -15.39 -1.10
CA ALA A 41 -2.56 -15.61 -2.50
C ALA A 41 -3.96 -15.08 -2.82
N PHE A 42 -4.93 -15.35 -1.95
CA PHE A 42 -6.28 -14.84 -2.11
C PHE A 42 -6.33 -13.30 -2.02
N VAL A 43 -5.63 -12.71 -1.04
CA VAL A 43 -5.59 -11.26 -0.86
C VAL A 43 -4.90 -10.56 -2.04
N GLU A 44 -3.83 -11.14 -2.58
CA GLU A 44 -3.13 -10.59 -3.76
C GLU A 44 -4.02 -10.60 -5.01
N ALA A 45 -4.84 -11.66 -5.20
CA ALA A 45 -5.73 -11.81 -6.36
C ALA A 45 -7.07 -11.08 -6.21
N SER A 46 -7.36 -10.49 -5.05
CA SER A 46 -8.64 -9.86 -4.77
C SER A 46 -8.83 -8.56 -5.55
N ALA A 47 -10.00 -8.40 -6.18
CA ALA A 47 -10.34 -7.18 -6.93
C ALA A 47 -10.44 -5.93 -6.05
N LYS A 48 -11.02 -6.07 -4.84
CA LYS A 48 -10.97 -5.02 -3.82
C LYS A 48 -9.64 -5.11 -3.09
N ALA A 49 -8.95 -3.98 -3.07
CA ALA A 49 -7.68 -3.79 -2.40
C ALA A 49 -7.77 -4.16 -0.91
N ARG A 50 -6.89 -5.05 -0.47
CA ARG A 50 -6.78 -5.53 0.90
C ARG A 50 -5.33 -5.72 1.31
N ILE A 51 -5.08 -5.79 2.61
CA ILE A 51 -3.78 -6.10 3.21
C ILE A 51 -3.90 -7.28 4.17
N TYR A 52 -2.92 -8.18 4.11
CA TYR A 52 -2.76 -9.25 5.07
C TYR A 52 -1.56 -9.00 5.98
N GLY A 53 -1.78 -9.09 7.30
CA GLY A 53 -0.71 -9.01 8.29
C GLY A 53 -0.37 -10.38 8.88
N VAL A 54 0.93 -10.67 8.98
CA VAL A 54 1.44 -11.91 9.57
C VAL A 54 2.47 -11.57 10.64
N THR A 55 2.38 -12.23 11.79
CA THR A 55 3.48 -12.24 12.76
C THR A 55 4.19 -13.59 12.70
N VAL A 56 5.52 -13.57 12.57
CA VAL A 56 6.37 -14.75 12.69
C VAL A 56 6.96 -14.79 14.09
N THR A 57 6.67 -15.85 14.84
CA THR A 57 7.17 -16.05 16.22
C THR A 57 8.37 -17.00 16.28
N ASP A 58 8.57 -17.81 15.23
CA ASP A 58 9.66 -18.78 15.15
C ASP A 58 11.02 -18.07 15.09
N SER A 59 11.85 -18.26 16.12
CA SER A 59 13.18 -17.65 16.22
C SER A 59 14.14 -18.09 15.11
N ARG A 60 13.87 -19.20 14.41
CA ARG A 60 14.66 -19.60 13.23
C ARG A 60 14.58 -18.56 12.12
N ALA A 61 13.55 -17.71 12.08
CA ALA A 61 13.48 -16.59 11.15
C ALA A 61 14.65 -15.61 11.29
N LEU A 62 15.31 -15.57 12.45
CA LEU A 62 16.51 -14.76 12.71
C LEU A 62 17.79 -15.32 12.07
N ASP A 63 17.77 -16.56 11.59
CA ASP A 63 18.88 -17.17 10.86
C ASP A 63 18.76 -16.87 9.36
N ALA A 64 19.81 -16.30 8.79
CA ALA A 64 19.91 -16.01 7.36
C ALA A 64 19.84 -17.28 6.49
N GLY A 65 20.24 -18.44 7.02
CA GLY A 65 20.20 -19.72 6.31
C GLY A 65 18.85 -20.42 6.33
N TYR A 66 17.92 -20.01 7.20
CA TYR A 66 16.58 -20.59 7.27
C TYR A 66 15.62 -19.87 6.32
N ALA A 67 15.02 -20.60 5.39
CA ALA A 67 14.11 -20.03 4.38
C ALA A 67 12.69 -20.62 4.42
N GLU A 68 12.40 -21.50 5.38
CA GLU A 68 11.08 -22.13 5.51
C GLU A 68 10.07 -21.29 6.30
N ASP A 69 10.48 -20.14 6.84
CA ASP A 69 9.58 -19.17 7.49
C ASP A 69 8.68 -18.42 6.49
N ALA A 70 7.57 -17.89 6.99
CA ALA A 70 6.61 -17.16 6.16
C ALA A 70 7.21 -15.91 5.49
N ALA A 71 8.13 -15.19 6.14
CA ALA A 71 8.71 -13.98 5.56
C ALA A 71 9.54 -14.31 4.30
N SER A 72 10.39 -15.33 4.38
CA SER A 72 11.20 -15.82 3.28
C SER A 72 10.34 -16.24 2.08
N LYS A 73 9.32 -17.08 2.30
CA LYS A 73 8.43 -17.56 1.23
C LYS A 73 7.55 -16.46 0.63
N LEU A 74 7.00 -15.58 1.46
CA LEU A 74 6.18 -14.46 0.98
C LEU A 74 7.01 -13.44 0.18
N LYS A 75 8.27 -13.23 0.57
CA LYS A 75 9.22 -12.41 -0.19
C LYS A 75 9.55 -13.04 -1.55
N GLU A 76 9.85 -14.34 -1.58
CA GLU A 76 10.14 -15.05 -2.84
C GLU A 76 8.99 -14.93 -3.84
N LEU A 77 7.75 -14.99 -3.35
CA LEU A 77 6.54 -14.79 -4.16
C LEU A 77 6.20 -13.31 -4.42
N ALA A 78 7.01 -12.38 -3.91
CA ALA A 78 6.85 -10.93 -4.07
C ALA A 78 5.43 -10.41 -3.71
N ARG A 79 4.82 -10.93 -2.64
CA ARG A 79 3.45 -10.57 -2.23
C ARG A 79 3.35 -9.09 -1.85
N LYS A 80 2.75 -8.27 -2.72
CA LYS A 80 2.67 -6.80 -2.56
C LYS A 80 1.69 -6.41 -1.47
N ARG A 81 0.69 -7.26 -1.21
CA ARG A 81 -0.39 -6.99 -0.25
C ARG A 81 -0.24 -7.72 1.09
N THR A 82 0.95 -8.27 1.38
CA THR A 82 1.23 -8.93 2.65
C THR A 82 2.37 -8.22 3.38
N ILE A 83 2.17 -7.94 4.66
CA ILE A 83 3.20 -7.42 5.57
C ILE A 83 3.48 -8.47 6.64
N VAL A 84 4.76 -8.72 6.90
CA VAL A 84 5.23 -9.70 7.88
C VAL A 84 6.09 -9.00 8.93
N ALA A 85 5.92 -9.35 10.20
CA ALA A 85 6.82 -8.92 11.25
C ALA A 85 7.27 -10.10 12.13
N TYR A 86 8.54 -10.13 12.54
CA TYR A 86 9.02 -11.01 13.58
C TYR A 86 8.71 -10.41 14.95
N SER A 87 8.16 -11.21 15.86
CA SER A 87 8.08 -10.89 17.28
C SER A 87 7.76 -12.12 18.12
N ARG A 88 8.18 -12.12 19.39
CA ARG A 88 7.70 -13.07 20.40
C ARG A 88 6.23 -12.88 20.76
N ASN A 89 5.64 -11.71 20.50
CA ASN A 89 4.20 -11.48 20.63
C ASN A 89 3.52 -11.91 19.31
N PRO A 90 2.63 -12.92 19.30
CA PRO A 90 2.01 -13.45 18.07
C PRO A 90 1.13 -12.44 17.33
N TYR A 91 0.78 -11.31 17.96
CA TYR A 91 -0.09 -10.29 17.39
C TYR A 91 0.61 -8.93 17.22
N ALA A 92 1.95 -8.89 17.26
CA ALA A 92 2.72 -7.65 17.12
C ALA A 92 2.35 -6.87 15.85
N ILE A 93 2.08 -7.57 14.73
CA ILE A 93 1.71 -6.93 13.47
C ILE A 93 0.42 -6.10 13.58
N VAL A 94 -0.51 -6.47 14.46
CA VAL A 94 -1.77 -5.75 14.67
C VAL A 94 -1.50 -4.34 15.20
N SER A 95 -0.51 -4.15 16.06
CA SER A 95 -0.13 -2.81 16.53
C SER A 95 0.40 -1.94 15.39
N ALA A 96 1.16 -2.50 14.45
CA ALA A 96 1.67 -1.77 13.29
C ALA A 96 0.52 -1.38 12.33
N LEU A 97 -0.38 -2.33 12.04
CA LEU A 97 -1.57 -2.07 11.23
C LEU A 97 -2.50 -1.05 11.88
N GLY A 98 -2.68 -1.07 13.19
CA GLY A 98 -3.46 -0.07 13.92
C GLY A 98 -2.90 1.35 13.76
N ARG A 99 -1.57 1.50 13.67
CA ARG A 99 -0.94 2.79 13.35
C ARG A 99 -1.19 3.20 11.90
N ALA A 100 -1.07 2.27 10.96
CA ALA A 100 -1.32 2.55 9.55
C ALA A 100 -2.77 2.93 9.28
N PHE A 101 -3.73 2.14 9.75
CA PHE A 101 -5.16 2.28 9.42
C PHE A 101 -5.85 3.43 10.16
N THR A 102 -5.13 4.16 11.02
CA THR A 102 -5.62 5.39 11.67
C THR A 102 -5.11 6.67 11.01
N VAL A 103 -4.38 6.57 9.89
CA VAL A 103 -3.99 7.73 9.08
C VAL A 103 -5.24 8.44 8.56
N ASN A 104 -5.34 9.73 8.87
CA ASN A 104 -6.39 10.59 8.34
C ASN A 104 -5.94 11.24 7.03
N PHE A 105 -6.28 10.64 5.89
CA PHE A 105 -5.89 11.14 4.57
C PHE A 105 -6.51 12.50 4.20
N SER A 106 -7.50 13.00 4.94
CA SER A 106 -8.05 14.35 4.76
C SER A 106 -7.26 15.43 5.51
N ALA A 107 -6.36 15.04 6.42
CA ALA A 107 -5.52 15.99 7.15
C ALA A 107 -4.26 16.39 6.35
N ASN A 108 -3.77 17.62 6.57
CA ASN A 108 -2.54 18.10 5.96
C ASN A 108 -1.32 17.31 6.50
N ARG A 109 -0.43 16.86 5.60
CA ARG A 109 0.82 16.14 5.92
C ARG A 109 0.63 14.97 6.88
N SER A 110 -0.37 14.14 6.62
CA SER A 110 -0.79 13.07 7.53
C SER A 110 -0.27 11.69 7.17
N THR A 111 0.23 11.48 5.94
CA THR A 111 0.81 10.20 5.55
C THR A 111 2.01 9.87 6.44
N ILE A 112 2.15 8.59 6.78
CA ILE A 112 3.24 8.11 7.62
C ILE A 112 3.95 6.97 6.92
N THR A 113 5.27 6.88 7.09
CA THR A 113 5.96 5.61 6.92
C THR A 113 5.84 4.78 8.19
N LEU A 114 5.77 3.44 8.07
CA LEU A 114 5.75 2.56 9.23
C LEU A 114 7.11 2.44 9.91
N LYS A 115 8.22 2.70 9.19
CA LYS A 115 9.54 2.78 9.82
C LYS A 115 9.54 3.88 10.90
N PHE A 116 10.28 3.66 11.97
CA PHE A 116 10.41 4.57 13.13
C PHE A 116 9.18 4.65 14.06
N LYS A 117 8.10 3.91 13.79
CA LYS A 117 6.90 3.96 14.63
C LYS A 117 7.04 3.10 15.89
N GLN A 118 6.42 3.59 16.96
CA GLN A 118 6.24 2.85 18.21
C GLN A 118 5.06 1.89 18.09
N LEU A 119 5.20 0.71 18.68
CA LEU A 119 4.13 -0.29 18.79
C LEU A 119 3.66 -0.43 20.25
N PRO A 120 2.63 0.33 20.69
CA PRO A 120 2.10 0.19 22.04
C PRO A 120 1.64 -1.23 22.34
N GLY A 121 1.98 -1.74 23.52
CA GLY A 121 1.61 -3.10 23.94
C GLY A 121 2.48 -4.21 23.35
N VAL A 122 3.50 -3.87 22.56
CA VAL A 122 4.48 -4.83 22.03
C VAL A 122 5.84 -4.56 22.68
N ALA A 123 6.44 -5.58 23.26
CA ALA A 123 7.81 -5.49 23.77
C ALA A 123 8.79 -5.53 22.59
N ALA A 124 9.82 -4.68 22.63
CA ALA A 124 10.83 -4.64 21.58
C ALA A 124 11.72 -5.89 21.61
N GLU A 125 12.15 -6.32 20.42
CA GLU A 125 13.10 -7.40 20.24
C GLU A 125 14.53 -6.88 20.39
N GLY A 126 15.31 -7.58 21.20
CA GLY A 126 16.76 -7.40 21.26
C GLY A 126 17.40 -8.28 20.19
N LEU A 127 17.99 -7.65 19.17
CA LEU A 127 18.62 -8.35 18.05
C LEU A 127 20.11 -8.04 17.96
N THR A 128 20.90 -9.00 17.52
CA THR A 128 22.23 -8.71 16.99
C THR A 128 22.12 -8.10 15.59
N GLU A 129 23.15 -7.39 15.15
CA GLU A 129 23.19 -6.80 13.80
C GLU A 129 22.99 -7.85 12.69
N THR A 130 23.58 -9.05 12.87
CA THR A 130 23.41 -10.17 11.93
C THR A 130 21.96 -10.64 11.85
N GLN A 131 21.25 -10.70 12.97
CA GLN A 131 19.84 -11.09 13.00
C GLN A 131 18.94 -10.01 12.38
N ALA A 132 19.22 -8.73 12.62
CA ALA A 132 18.52 -7.64 11.97
C ALA A 132 18.70 -7.68 10.45
N LYS A 133 19.94 -7.88 9.96
CA LYS A 133 20.25 -8.07 8.54
C LYS A 133 19.57 -9.29 7.93
N ALA A 134 19.45 -10.39 8.68
CA ALA A 134 18.74 -11.58 8.22
C ALA A 134 17.24 -11.29 8.00
N LEU A 135 16.58 -10.60 8.94
CA LEU A 135 15.18 -10.18 8.81
C LEU A 135 14.99 -9.17 7.67
N GLU A 136 15.85 -8.17 7.56
CA GLU A 136 15.85 -7.19 6.46
C GLU A 136 15.96 -7.88 5.11
N ALA A 137 16.92 -8.81 4.95
CA ALA A 137 17.08 -9.59 3.74
C ALA A 137 15.84 -10.41 3.39
N LYS A 138 15.03 -10.82 4.38
CA LYS A 138 13.75 -11.51 4.20
C LYS A 138 12.56 -10.56 4.03
N ARG A 139 12.77 -9.24 4.05
CA ARG A 139 11.70 -8.22 4.11
C ARG A 139 10.74 -8.48 5.28
N CYS A 140 11.26 -9.03 6.37
CA CYS A 140 10.55 -9.24 7.62
C CYS A 140 10.76 -8.02 8.50
N ASN A 141 9.66 -7.38 8.88
CA ASN A 141 9.73 -6.25 9.79
C ASN A 141 9.97 -6.73 11.24
N VAL A 142 10.35 -5.84 12.14
CA VAL A 142 10.52 -6.12 13.56
C VAL A 142 10.41 -4.82 14.35
N PHE A 143 9.87 -4.90 15.55
CA PHE A 143 9.96 -3.82 16.54
C PHE A 143 11.24 -4.01 17.34
N ALA A 144 12.32 -3.33 16.97
CA ALA A 144 13.66 -3.55 17.52
C ALA A 144 14.04 -2.49 18.55
N ALA A 145 14.73 -2.90 19.61
CA ALA A 145 15.33 -1.99 20.59
C ALA A 145 16.69 -1.46 20.10
N TYR A 146 16.95 -0.18 20.33
CA TYR A 146 18.21 0.50 20.03
C TYR A 146 18.90 0.96 21.31
N ASP A 147 20.23 1.14 21.23
CA ASP A 147 21.08 1.52 22.36
C ASP A 147 20.72 2.87 23.00
N ASN A 148 20.04 3.75 22.26
CA ASN A 148 19.55 5.04 22.76
C ASN A 148 18.20 4.94 23.51
N GLU A 149 17.90 3.76 24.06
CA GLU A 149 16.66 3.46 24.79
C GLU A 149 15.37 3.65 23.97
N THR A 150 15.50 3.79 22.65
CA THR A 150 14.35 3.90 21.74
C THR A 150 14.11 2.55 21.08
N ALA A 151 12.85 2.16 20.92
CA ALA A 151 12.48 1.03 20.08
C ALA A 151 11.75 1.52 18.86
N ILE A 152 11.97 0.93 17.69
CA ILE A 152 11.27 1.33 16.47
C ILE A 152 10.82 0.12 15.66
N PHE A 153 9.71 0.29 14.94
CA PHE A 153 9.36 -0.63 13.89
C PHE A 153 10.24 -0.35 12.67
N GLN A 154 10.80 -1.41 12.12
CA GLN A 154 11.62 -1.39 10.90
C GLN A 154 11.32 -2.65 10.10
N GLU A 155 11.38 -2.67 8.78
CA GLU A 155 11.74 -1.58 7.87
C GLU A 155 10.51 -0.80 7.34
N GLY A 156 9.30 -1.21 7.72
CA GLY A 156 8.06 -0.68 7.14
C GLY A 156 7.81 -1.17 5.71
N VAL A 157 8.26 -2.38 5.38
CA VAL A 157 8.18 -2.97 4.03
C VAL A 157 7.05 -3.98 3.89
N MET A 158 6.49 -4.10 2.68
CA MET A 158 5.71 -5.26 2.28
C MET A 158 6.63 -6.45 1.94
N SER A 159 6.08 -7.66 1.84
CA SER A 159 6.84 -8.81 1.35
C SER A 159 7.27 -8.66 -0.11
N GLY A 160 6.47 -7.97 -0.93
CA GLY A 160 6.84 -7.49 -2.26
C GLY A 160 7.73 -6.23 -2.21
N PRO A 161 8.20 -5.69 -3.35
CA PRO A 161 9.29 -4.70 -3.39
C PRO A 161 8.93 -3.31 -2.81
N ALA A 162 7.65 -2.99 -2.65
CA ALA A 162 7.19 -1.68 -2.18
C ALA A 162 7.28 -1.52 -0.66
N TYR A 163 7.36 -0.27 -0.21
CA TYR A 163 7.11 0.08 1.18
C TYR A 163 5.61 0.03 1.51
N PHE A 164 5.28 -0.13 2.78
CA PHE A 164 3.89 -0.25 3.20
C PHE A 164 3.08 1.02 2.87
N ASP A 165 3.66 2.19 3.11
CA ASP A 165 3.00 3.48 2.93
C ASP A 165 2.67 3.79 1.47
N GLU A 166 3.46 3.28 0.52
CA GLU A 166 3.14 3.35 -0.91
C GLU A 166 1.86 2.59 -1.23
N ILE A 167 1.76 1.32 -0.82
CA ILE A 167 0.59 0.47 -1.12
C ILE A 167 -0.66 1.03 -0.43
N HIS A 168 -0.54 1.37 0.86
CA HIS A 168 -1.67 1.88 1.63
C HIS A 168 -2.17 3.23 1.10
N GLY A 169 -1.27 4.15 0.77
CA GLY A 169 -1.63 5.45 0.20
C GLY A 169 -2.26 5.32 -1.19
N LEU A 170 -1.71 4.46 -2.05
CA LEU A 170 -2.27 4.23 -3.39
C LEU A 170 -3.63 3.54 -3.35
N ASP A 171 -3.84 2.59 -2.44
CA ASP A 171 -5.14 1.96 -2.24
C ASP A 171 -6.20 2.98 -1.77
N TRP A 172 -5.82 3.90 -0.87
CA TRP A 172 -6.69 5.03 -0.50
C TRP A 172 -7.00 5.92 -1.70
N LEU A 173 -5.98 6.33 -2.47
CA LEU A 173 -6.15 7.23 -3.61
C LEU A 173 -7.08 6.63 -4.66
N GLN A 174 -6.92 5.34 -4.97
CA GLN A 174 -7.79 4.62 -5.90
C GLN A 174 -9.25 4.62 -5.40
N ASN A 175 -9.47 4.29 -4.12
CA ASN A 175 -10.80 4.25 -3.53
C ASN A 175 -11.45 5.64 -3.49
N ALA A 176 -10.70 6.69 -3.10
CA ALA A 176 -11.18 8.07 -3.07
C ALA A 176 -11.60 8.56 -4.46
N ILE A 177 -10.77 8.31 -5.48
CA ILE A 177 -11.12 8.63 -6.88
C ILE A 177 -12.39 7.88 -7.32
N GLN A 178 -12.49 6.57 -7.03
CA GLN A 178 -13.67 5.78 -7.38
C GLN A 178 -14.94 6.31 -6.69
N SER A 179 -14.84 6.64 -5.41
CA SER A 179 -15.96 7.17 -4.62
C SER A 179 -16.43 8.52 -5.12
N GLU A 180 -15.51 9.45 -5.38
CA GLU A 180 -15.85 10.79 -5.85
C GLU A 180 -16.39 10.79 -7.28
N THR A 181 -15.81 10.00 -8.18
CA THR A 181 -16.33 9.86 -9.55
C THR A 181 -17.70 9.18 -9.57
N TRP A 182 -17.94 8.20 -8.71
CA TRP A 182 -19.27 7.62 -8.51
C TRP A 182 -20.26 8.65 -7.98
N ASN A 183 -19.89 9.42 -6.95
CA ASN A 183 -20.74 10.46 -6.37
C ASN A 183 -21.15 11.51 -7.41
N LEU A 184 -20.21 11.97 -8.24
CA LEU A 184 -20.50 12.88 -9.34
C LEU A 184 -21.57 12.32 -10.29
N LEU A 185 -21.41 11.07 -10.72
CA LEU A 185 -22.34 10.42 -11.63
C LEU A 185 -23.72 10.20 -10.99
N TYR A 186 -23.74 9.74 -9.74
CA TYR A 186 -24.96 9.40 -9.01
C TYR A 186 -25.79 10.63 -8.63
N GLN A 187 -25.13 11.70 -8.18
CA GLN A 187 -25.81 12.90 -7.68
C GLN A 187 -26.19 13.90 -8.79
N SER A 188 -25.72 13.69 -10.02
CA SER A 188 -26.06 14.55 -11.15
C SER A 188 -27.57 14.52 -11.41
N LYS A 189 -28.24 15.65 -11.18
CA LYS A 189 -29.69 15.79 -11.45
C LYS A 189 -30.05 15.70 -12.93
N THR A 190 -29.06 15.85 -13.81
CA THR A 190 -29.25 15.77 -15.27
C THR A 190 -28.47 14.58 -15.83
N LYS A 191 -27.58 14.81 -16.80
CA LYS A 191 -26.64 13.81 -17.30
C LYS A 191 -25.26 14.44 -17.36
N ILE A 192 -24.22 13.64 -17.13
CA ILE A 192 -22.88 13.99 -17.60
C ILE A 192 -22.84 13.64 -19.10
N PRO A 193 -22.82 14.63 -20.00
CA PRO A 193 -22.90 14.35 -21.44
C PRO A 193 -21.61 13.66 -21.92
N GLN A 194 -21.73 12.77 -22.92
CA GLN A 194 -20.58 12.20 -23.62
C GLN A 194 -19.98 13.23 -24.58
N THR A 195 -19.37 14.27 -24.01
CA THR A 195 -18.64 15.35 -24.67
C THR A 195 -17.39 15.66 -23.85
N ASP A 196 -16.42 16.38 -24.43
CA ASP A 196 -15.20 16.74 -23.71
C ASP A 196 -15.49 17.56 -22.44
N ALA A 197 -16.54 18.40 -22.46
CA ALA A 197 -17.00 19.12 -21.28
C ALA A 197 -17.57 18.20 -20.18
N GLY A 198 -18.18 17.07 -20.55
CA GLY A 198 -18.63 16.07 -19.58
C GLY A 198 -17.47 15.24 -19.02
N ALA A 199 -16.53 14.82 -19.88
CA ALA A 199 -15.30 14.15 -19.45
C ALA A 199 -14.47 15.04 -18.50
N ASN A 200 -14.39 16.34 -18.79
CA ASN A 200 -13.70 17.31 -17.94
C ASN A 200 -14.33 17.46 -16.55
N GLN A 201 -15.64 17.25 -16.39
CA GLN A 201 -16.25 17.23 -15.04
C GLN A 201 -15.72 16.06 -14.20
N ILE A 202 -15.53 14.90 -14.82
CA ILE A 202 -14.95 13.73 -14.17
C ILE A 202 -13.48 14.00 -13.84
N ILE A 203 -12.72 14.61 -14.77
CA ILE A 203 -11.33 14.99 -14.53
C ILE A 203 -11.21 15.98 -13.37
N THR A 204 -12.07 17.02 -13.30
CA THR A 204 -12.04 17.98 -12.19
C THR A 204 -12.28 17.30 -10.84
N CYS A 205 -13.18 16.31 -10.79
CA CYS A 205 -13.43 15.51 -9.61
C CYS A 205 -12.19 14.67 -9.21
N ILE A 206 -11.53 14.03 -10.19
CA ILE A 206 -10.26 13.31 -9.98
C ILE A 206 -9.15 14.25 -9.49
N GLU A 207 -9.00 15.42 -10.12
CA GLU A 207 -7.98 16.40 -9.74
C GLU A 207 -8.18 16.94 -8.32
N ALA A 208 -9.42 17.03 -7.83
CA ALA A 208 -9.69 17.40 -6.44
C ALA A 208 -9.07 16.38 -5.46
N VAL A 209 -9.27 15.09 -5.71
CA VAL A 209 -8.69 14.01 -4.89
C VAL A 209 -7.16 13.97 -5.01
N LEU A 210 -6.61 14.21 -6.22
CA LEU A 210 -5.16 14.34 -6.39
C LEU A 210 -4.59 15.54 -5.62
N GLY A 211 -5.34 16.65 -5.55
CA GLY A 211 -5.02 17.77 -4.68
C GLY A 211 -5.00 17.39 -3.19
N GLU A 212 -5.92 16.53 -2.74
CA GLU A 212 -5.88 15.97 -1.38
C GLU A 212 -4.65 15.08 -1.16
N ALA A 213 -4.28 14.27 -2.15
CA ALA A 213 -3.07 13.44 -2.10
C ALA A 213 -1.78 14.27 -2.00
N VAL A 214 -1.75 15.45 -2.63
CA VAL A 214 -0.66 16.42 -2.43
C VAL A 214 -0.71 17.02 -1.02
N ASN A 215 -1.91 17.43 -0.57
CA ASN A 215 -2.10 18.03 0.75
C ASN A 215 -1.69 17.09 1.90
N ASN A 216 -2.05 15.82 1.82
CA ASN A 216 -1.73 14.83 2.85
C ASN A 216 -0.28 14.32 2.79
N GLY A 217 0.47 14.66 1.73
CA GLY A 217 1.89 14.32 1.57
C GLY A 217 2.14 12.98 0.87
N LEU A 218 1.12 12.35 0.26
CA LEU A 218 1.30 11.15 -0.55
C LEU A 218 2.00 11.46 -1.89
N VAL A 219 1.57 12.53 -2.55
CA VAL A 219 2.03 12.96 -3.87
C VAL A 219 2.82 14.26 -3.73
N ALA A 220 3.88 14.42 -4.52
CA ALA A 220 4.68 15.64 -4.52
C ALA A 220 5.18 16.00 -5.93
N PRO A 221 5.49 17.28 -6.19
CA PRO A 221 6.12 17.69 -7.45
C PRO A 221 7.42 16.94 -7.74
N GLY A 222 7.69 16.66 -9.01
CA GLY A 222 8.91 15.97 -9.39
C GLY A 222 8.94 15.52 -10.84
N THR A 223 10.09 14.98 -11.25
CA THR A 223 10.31 14.48 -12.62
C THR A 223 9.65 13.11 -12.83
N TRP A 224 8.94 13.00 -13.96
CA TRP A 224 8.39 11.74 -14.47
C TRP A 224 9.49 10.89 -15.12
N ASN A 225 9.74 9.70 -14.57
CA ASN A 225 10.85 8.83 -14.97
C ASN A 225 10.39 7.55 -15.68
N ALA A 226 9.10 7.42 -15.99
CA ALA A 226 8.54 6.28 -16.69
C ALA A 226 8.15 6.64 -18.13
N ASP A 227 7.55 5.70 -18.85
CA ASP A 227 7.09 5.95 -20.21
C ASP A 227 5.92 6.96 -20.21
N GLY A 228 5.88 7.78 -21.24
CA GLY A 228 4.91 8.84 -21.41
C GLY A 228 3.54 8.37 -21.92
N PHE A 229 2.53 9.22 -21.78
CA PHE A 229 1.22 9.04 -22.42
C PHE A 229 0.50 10.38 -22.58
N GLY A 230 -0.37 10.48 -23.58
CA GLY A 230 -0.97 11.77 -23.96
C GLY A 230 0.13 12.74 -24.40
N LEU A 231 0.28 13.85 -23.67
CA LEU A 231 1.34 14.85 -23.87
C LEU A 231 2.51 14.72 -22.88
N LEU A 232 2.42 13.78 -21.92
CA LEU A 232 3.47 13.56 -20.93
C LEU A 232 4.60 12.74 -21.55
N GLU A 233 5.84 13.19 -21.40
CA GLU A 233 7.05 12.50 -21.82
C GLU A 233 7.95 12.19 -20.61
N ARG A 234 8.89 11.24 -20.81
CA ARG A 234 9.91 10.95 -19.81
C ARG A 234 10.82 12.17 -19.66
N GLY A 235 11.03 12.62 -18.42
CA GLY A 235 11.83 13.79 -18.11
C GLY A 235 11.01 15.04 -17.84
N ASP A 236 9.71 15.02 -18.13
CA ASP A 236 8.81 16.13 -17.80
C ASP A 236 8.71 16.32 -16.29
N TYR A 237 8.65 17.58 -15.88
CA TYR A 237 8.46 17.96 -14.49
C TYR A 237 6.97 18.17 -14.20
N LEU A 238 6.45 17.44 -13.21
CA LEU A 238 5.06 17.54 -12.78
C LEU A 238 4.97 18.57 -11.65
N ASP A 239 4.68 19.84 -11.97
CA ASP A 239 4.59 20.92 -10.97
C ASP A 239 3.53 20.68 -9.89
N LYS A 240 2.41 20.04 -10.26
CA LYS A 240 1.35 19.64 -9.31
C LYS A 240 1.64 18.29 -8.63
N GLY A 241 2.69 17.58 -9.05
CA GLY A 241 2.95 16.19 -8.69
C GLY A 241 2.13 15.16 -9.45
N TYR A 242 1.20 15.58 -10.33
CA TYR A 242 0.38 14.67 -11.13
C TYR A 242 0.03 15.26 -12.51
N TYR A 243 -0.38 14.38 -13.42
CA TYR A 243 -0.88 14.68 -14.75
C TYR A 243 -2.08 13.77 -15.06
N VAL A 244 -3.17 14.35 -15.58
CA VAL A 244 -4.40 13.63 -15.93
C VAL A 244 -4.69 13.83 -17.41
N TYR A 245 -4.97 12.73 -18.12
CA TYR A 245 -5.23 12.74 -19.55
C TYR A 245 -6.44 11.88 -19.89
N THR A 246 -7.24 12.34 -20.85
CA THR A 246 -8.26 11.54 -21.53
C THR A 246 -8.16 11.83 -23.02
N THR A 247 -8.39 10.83 -23.85
CA THR A 247 -8.56 11.04 -25.29
C THR A 247 -9.84 11.86 -25.55
N PRO A 248 -9.83 12.79 -26.52
CA PRO A 248 -11.03 13.53 -26.91
C PRO A 248 -12.19 12.57 -27.23
N VAL A 249 -13.41 12.93 -26.81
CA VAL A 249 -14.61 12.09 -27.06
C VAL A 249 -14.89 11.94 -28.55
N ALA A 250 -14.44 12.90 -29.37
CA ALA A 250 -14.53 12.84 -30.83
C ALA A 250 -13.71 11.70 -31.45
N GLU A 251 -12.64 11.27 -30.80
CA GLU A 251 -11.75 10.20 -31.28
C GLU A 251 -12.16 8.82 -30.73
N GLN A 252 -13.17 8.77 -29.86
CA GLN A 252 -13.68 7.53 -29.29
C GLN A 252 -14.45 6.70 -30.32
N ALA A 253 -14.20 5.40 -30.34
CA ALA A 253 -14.93 4.46 -31.19
C ALA A 253 -16.46 4.54 -30.96
N GLN A 254 -17.22 4.59 -32.06
CA GLN A 254 -18.68 4.71 -32.02
C GLN A 254 -19.34 3.58 -31.18
N SER A 255 -18.82 2.35 -31.25
CA SER A 255 -19.30 1.21 -30.45
C SER A 255 -19.19 1.42 -28.94
N GLU A 256 -18.17 2.15 -28.46
CA GLU A 256 -17.98 2.46 -27.05
C GLU A 256 -18.88 3.63 -26.60
N ARG A 257 -19.09 4.61 -27.49
CA ARG A 257 -20.03 5.73 -27.27
C ARG A 257 -21.47 5.25 -27.14
N GLU A 258 -21.85 4.27 -27.95
CA GLU A 258 -23.18 3.63 -27.88
C GLU A 258 -23.37 2.86 -26.58
N GLN A 259 -22.29 2.25 -26.06
CA GLN A 259 -22.25 1.64 -24.73
C GLN A 259 -22.12 2.65 -23.57
N ARG A 260 -22.06 3.95 -23.88
CA ARG A 260 -21.99 5.06 -22.92
C ARG A 260 -20.79 5.02 -21.99
N LYS A 261 -19.66 4.54 -22.49
CA LYS A 261 -18.41 4.51 -21.72
C LYS A 261 -17.69 5.84 -21.88
N CYS A 262 -17.22 6.42 -20.78
CA CYS A 262 -16.26 7.51 -20.85
C CYS A 262 -14.96 6.98 -21.50
N PRO A 263 -14.26 7.77 -22.35
CA PRO A 263 -12.91 7.42 -22.74
C PRO A 263 -12.03 7.16 -21.50
N PRO A 264 -11.05 6.25 -21.58
CA PRO A 264 -10.16 5.97 -20.46
C PRO A 264 -9.46 7.24 -19.98
N ILE A 265 -9.56 7.49 -18.67
CA ILE A 265 -8.81 8.55 -18.00
C ILE A 265 -7.53 7.92 -17.45
N GLN A 266 -6.38 8.45 -17.88
CA GLN A 266 -5.05 8.03 -17.45
C GLN A 266 -4.47 9.06 -16.48
N ILE A 267 -3.87 8.59 -15.41
CA ILE A 267 -3.32 9.44 -14.34
C ILE A 267 -1.85 9.05 -14.12
N ALA A 268 -0.96 10.03 -14.16
CA ALA A 268 0.41 9.92 -13.68
C ALA A 268 0.48 10.66 -12.35
N ALA A 269 0.97 10.02 -11.30
CA ALA A 269 1.19 10.64 -10.01
C ALA A 269 2.61 10.33 -9.53
N LYS A 270 3.31 11.35 -9.05
CA LYS A 270 4.64 11.26 -8.47
C LYS A 270 4.51 11.13 -6.96
N LEU A 271 4.80 9.95 -6.43
CA LEU A 271 4.84 9.74 -4.98
C LEU A 271 5.95 10.57 -4.35
N ALA A 272 5.68 11.13 -3.17
CA ALA A 272 6.66 11.87 -2.37
C ALA A 272 7.74 10.93 -1.79
N GLY A 273 7.35 9.69 -1.46
CA GLY A 273 8.19 8.71 -0.78
C GLY A 273 8.54 9.13 0.66
N ALA A 274 9.34 8.30 1.32
CA ALA A 274 9.86 8.57 2.66
C ALA A 274 11.37 8.35 2.69
N ILE A 275 12.09 9.23 3.39
CA ILE A 275 13.53 9.08 3.61
C ILE A 275 13.74 8.15 4.81
N HIS A 276 14.41 7.03 4.59
CA HIS A 276 14.70 6.02 5.63
C HIS A 276 16.18 5.95 6.03
N PHE A 277 17.07 6.45 5.18
CA PHE A 277 18.51 6.39 5.33
C PHE A 277 19.12 7.73 4.90
N VAL A 278 20.20 8.15 5.56
CA VAL A 278 20.90 9.41 5.28
C VAL A 278 22.40 9.19 5.40
N ASP A 279 23.13 9.49 4.34
CA ASP A 279 24.59 9.53 4.32
C ASP A 279 25.06 11.00 4.27
N VAL A 280 25.96 11.39 5.18
CA VAL A 280 26.50 12.76 5.26
C VAL A 280 28.01 12.72 5.09
N GLN A 281 28.52 13.33 4.01
CA GLN A 281 29.94 13.53 3.78
C GLN A 281 30.33 14.98 4.14
N ILE A 282 31.47 15.13 4.84
CA ILE A 282 32.04 16.43 5.19
C ILE A 282 33.43 16.52 4.59
N ASP A 283 33.61 17.41 3.61
CA ASP A 283 34.91 17.74 3.05
C ASP A 283 35.42 19.03 3.70
N VAL A 284 36.64 18.98 4.26
CA VAL A 284 37.27 20.12 4.93
C VAL A 284 38.42 20.62 4.07
N ASN A 285 38.40 21.90 3.72
CA ASN A 285 39.51 22.60 3.08
C ASN A 285 40.12 23.61 4.07
N ARG A 286 41.45 23.79 4.05
CA ARG A 286 42.16 24.76 4.90
C ARG A 286 42.56 25.99 4.11
#